data_AF-A0A1N7J6Q6-F1
#
_entry.id   AF-A0A1N7J6Q6-F1
#
_cell.length_a   1.000
_cell.length_b   1.000
_cell.length_c   1.000
_cell.angle_alpha   90.00
_cell.angle_beta   90.00
_cell.angle_gamma   90.00
#
_symmetry.space_group_name_H-M   'P 1'
#
loop_
_entity.id
_entity.type
_entity.pdbx_description
1 polymer ?
#
loop_
_entity_poly.entity_id
_entity_poly.type
_entity_poly.pdbx_seq_one_letter_code
_entity_poly.pdbx_strand_id
1 'polypeptide(L)'
;MGKFYHLFMIGLFCMLITSCMQSDAEETGKHQEGTVILDEKTIQLFNEGKVRGIPFPLHQFPIKQVTERWGKPDEQVDHEDIQVYIYKKGGQKVSFTVDETNTVNYYQIIMNMSLEEVNQKLGSRYDIKPTTHRTLTYPMGRYELRVRRIPDDQVIMYLNDPIN
;
A
#
# COMPACT_ATOMS: atom_id res chain seq x y z
N MET A 1 52.03 -37.96 -36.18
CA MET A 1 51.24 -37.96 -37.44
C MET A 1 49.86 -38.50 -37.08
N GLY A 2 48.83 -37.65 -37.00
CA GLY A 2 47.82 -37.46 -38.06
C GLY A 2 46.61 -38.38 -37.78
N LYS A 3 45.57 -37.94 -37.05
CA LYS A 3 44.37 -37.16 -37.44
C LYS A 3 43.16 -38.04 -37.83
N PHE A 4 42.10 -37.96 -37.00
CA PHE A 4 40.63 -37.95 -37.26
C PHE A 4 40.00 -39.11 -38.06
N TYR A 5 38.81 -39.64 -37.73
CA TYR A 5 37.49 -39.01 -37.87
C TYR A 5 36.38 -39.60 -36.95
N HIS A 6 35.40 -38.72 -36.71
CA HIS A 6 34.14 -38.79 -35.97
C HIS A 6 33.14 -39.90 -36.35
N LEU A 7 32.27 -40.29 -35.41
CA LEU A 7 30.80 -40.08 -35.40
C LEU A 7 30.21 -40.72 -34.11
N PHE A 8 29.65 -39.99 -33.15
CA PHE A 8 28.30 -39.39 -33.05
C PHE A 8 27.18 -40.37 -32.60
N MET A 9 26.27 -39.84 -31.75
CA MET A 9 25.11 -40.47 -31.04
C MET A 9 25.43 -40.89 -29.59
N ILE A 10 25.41 -40.02 -28.58
CA ILE A 10 24.30 -39.27 -27.96
C ILE A 10 23.13 -40.17 -27.52
N GLY A 11 22.95 -40.31 -26.21
CA GLY A 11 21.80 -41.00 -25.61
C GLY A 11 21.71 -40.86 -24.09
N LEU A 12 21.20 -39.71 -23.64
CA LEU A 12 20.40 -39.51 -22.42
C LEU A 12 21.06 -39.78 -21.05
N PHE A 13 21.85 -38.80 -20.58
CA PHE A 13 22.24 -38.67 -19.19
C PHE A 13 21.12 -37.92 -18.43
N CYS A 14 20.32 -38.63 -17.64
CA CYS A 14 19.36 -38.04 -16.71
C CYS A 14 20.11 -37.31 -15.58
N MET A 15 20.44 -36.04 -15.78
CA MET A 15 20.77 -35.15 -14.68
C MET A 15 19.50 -34.85 -13.90
N LEU A 16 19.36 -35.48 -12.75
CA LEU A 16 18.49 -35.01 -11.68
C LEU A 16 19.03 -33.65 -11.23
N ILE A 17 18.52 -32.58 -11.84
CA ILE A 17 18.57 -31.26 -11.22
C ILE A 17 17.69 -31.36 -9.97
N THR A 18 18.33 -31.52 -8.82
CA THR A 18 17.82 -31.04 -7.54
C THR A 18 17.65 -29.53 -7.68
N SER A 19 16.56 -29.13 -8.33
CA SER A 19 15.97 -27.83 -8.10
C SER A 19 15.61 -27.84 -6.62
N CYS A 20 16.39 -27.10 -5.82
CA CYS A 20 15.81 -26.44 -4.67
C CYS A 20 14.60 -25.69 -5.23
N MET A 21 13.41 -26.30 -5.08
CA MET A 21 12.18 -25.54 -4.99
C MET A 21 12.45 -24.58 -3.85
N GLN A 22 12.82 -23.35 -4.20
CA GLN A 22 12.61 -22.20 -3.35
C GLN A 22 11.10 -22.26 -3.11
N SER A 23 10.69 -22.84 -1.98
CA SER A 23 9.36 -22.63 -1.47
C SER A 23 9.29 -21.12 -1.32
N ASP A 24 8.53 -20.47 -2.19
CA ASP A 24 8.00 -19.16 -1.90
C ASP A 24 7.41 -19.30 -0.51
N ALA A 25 8.12 -18.74 0.47
CA ALA A 25 7.64 -18.66 1.82
C ALA A 25 6.42 -17.76 1.69
N GLU A 26 5.27 -18.42 1.57
CA GLU A 26 3.97 -17.84 1.80
C GLU A 26 4.10 -17.16 3.15
N GLU A 27 4.22 -15.84 3.11
CA GLU A 27 4.35 -14.99 4.27
C GLU A 27 2.98 -15.02 4.97
N THR A 28 2.68 -16.13 5.66
CA THR A 28 1.46 -16.38 6.42
C THR A 28 1.45 -15.61 7.75
N GLY A 29 2.09 -14.45 7.80
CA GLY A 29 1.81 -13.46 8.83
C GLY A 29 0.54 -12.73 8.44
N LYS A 30 -0.57 -12.96 9.15
CA LYS A 30 -1.78 -12.12 9.02
C LYS A 30 -1.36 -10.66 9.17
N HIS A 31 -1.36 -9.90 8.08
CA HIS A 31 -1.10 -8.47 8.12
C HIS A 31 -2.14 -7.81 9.03
N GLN A 32 -1.70 -7.02 10.00
CA GLN A 32 -2.58 -6.44 11.00
C GLN A 32 -3.48 -5.37 10.37
N GLU A 33 -4.80 -5.53 10.50
CA GLU A 33 -5.75 -4.51 10.03
C GLU A 33 -5.55 -3.18 10.77
N GLY A 34 -5.70 -2.10 10.02
CA GLY A 34 -5.52 -0.72 10.47
C GLY A 34 -4.07 -0.24 10.45
N THR A 35 -3.11 -1.08 10.10
CA THR A 35 -1.70 -0.69 10.00
C THR A 35 -1.22 -0.87 8.57
N VAL A 36 -0.57 0.15 8.00
CA VAL A 36 -0.04 0.08 6.64
C VAL A 36 1.48 -0.04 6.67
N ILE A 37 2.02 -0.97 5.89
CA ILE A 37 3.47 -1.13 5.66
C ILE A 37 3.75 -0.87 4.18
N LEU A 38 4.64 0.06 3.87
CA LEU A 38 5.06 0.37 2.49
C LEU A 38 6.11 -0.64 2.00
N ASP A 39 5.69 -1.86 1.72
CA ASP A 39 6.46 -2.89 1.04
C ASP A 39 5.95 -3.13 -0.40
N GLU A 40 6.61 -4.01 -1.14
CA GLU A 40 6.28 -4.26 -2.55
C GLU A 40 4.84 -4.71 -2.76
N LYS A 41 4.30 -5.54 -1.85
CA LYS A 41 2.92 -6.04 -1.92
C LYS A 41 1.91 -4.90 -1.75
N THR A 42 2.10 -4.04 -0.76
CA THR A 42 1.23 -2.86 -0.58
C THR A 42 1.31 -1.92 -1.78
N ILE A 43 2.51 -1.70 -2.31
CA ILE A 43 2.72 -0.82 -3.47
C ILE A 43 2.02 -1.36 -4.72
N GLN A 44 2.09 -2.67 -4.97
CA GLN A 44 1.37 -3.30 -6.09
C GLN A 44 -0.14 -3.06 -5.97
N LEU A 45 -0.70 -3.25 -4.77
CA LEU A 45 -2.13 -3.07 -4.50
C LEU A 45 -2.65 -1.65 -4.73
N PHE A 46 -1.80 -0.62 -4.64
CA PHE A 46 -2.21 0.75 -4.97
C PHE A 46 -2.67 0.89 -6.42
N ASN A 47 -2.09 0.11 -7.36
CA ASN A 47 -2.53 0.10 -8.75
C ASN A 47 -3.95 -0.47 -8.94
N GLU A 48 -4.45 -1.19 -7.94
CA GLU A 48 -5.80 -1.77 -7.90
C GLU A 48 -6.76 -0.94 -7.04
N GLY A 49 -6.37 0.23 -6.55
CA GLY A 49 -7.21 1.05 -5.68
C GLY A 49 -7.32 0.50 -4.25
N LYS A 50 -6.38 -0.35 -3.83
CA LYS A 50 -6.42 -1.02 -2.53
C LYS A 50 -5.23 -0.60 -1.67
N VAL A 51 -5.46 -0.46 -0.37
CA VAL A 51 -4.41 -0.20 0.62
C VAL A 51 -4.32 -1.41 1.55
N ARG A 52 -3.23 -2.18 1.46
CA ARG A 52 -3.04 -3.33 2.35
C ARG A 52 -3.06 -2.88 3.81
N GLY A 53 -3.84 -3.60 4.62
CA GLY A 53 -4.11 -3.23 6.01
C GLY A 53 -5.37 -2.39 6.20
N ILE A 54 -5.92 -1.78 5.16
CA ILE A 54 -7.17 -1.01 5.21
C ILE A 54 -8.24 -1.75 4.38
N PRO A 55 -9.11 -2.55 5.01
CA PRO A 55 -10.04 -3.44 4.32
C PRO A 55 -11.35 -2.72 3.95
N PHE A 56 -11.25 -1.50 3.45
CA PHE A 56 -12.40 -0.68 3.08
C PHE A 56 -12.30 -0.22 1.62
N PRO A 57 -13.44 0.00 0.94
CA PRO A 57 -13.46 0.57 -0.39
C PRO A 57 -12.78 1.94 -0.43
N LEU A 58 -12.15 2.26 -1.57
CA LEU A 58 -11.58 3.58 -1.81
C LEU A 58 -12.67 4.64 -2.02
N HIS A 59 -13.73 4.25 -2.74
CA HIS A 59 -14.91 5.08 -3.01
C HIS A 59 -15.88 5.08 -1.84
N GLN A 60 -16.93 5.90 -1.95
CA GLN A 60 -17.93 6.08 -0.91
C GLN A 60 -18.53 4.78 -0.35
N PHE A 61 -18.66 4.73 0.97
CA PHE A 61 -19.31 3.62 1.68
C PHE A 61 -19.88 4.08 3.04
N PRO A 62 -20.86 3.38 3.62
CA PRO A 62 -21.41 3.75 4.92
C PRO A 62 -20.39 3.60 6.05
N ILE A 63 -20.29 4.61 6.93
CA ILE A 63 -19.41 4.56 8.12
C ILE A 63 -19.72 3.36 9.03
N LYS A 64 -20.97 2.86 8.99
CA LYS A 64 -21.41 1.65 9.68
C LYS A 64 -20.52 0.43 9.39
N GLN A 65 -19.98 0.31 8.17
CA GLN A 65 -19.08 -0.79 7.84
C GLN A 65 -17.77 -0.71 8.62
N VAL A 66 -17.25 0.49 8.88
CA VAL A 66 -16.07 0.68 9.73
C VAL A 66 -16.40 0.32 11.17
N THR A 67 -17.51 0.83 11.70
CA THR A 67 -17.85 0.62 13.10
C THR A 67 -18.21 -0.82 13.43
N GLU A 68 -18.83 -1.55 12.50
CA GLU A 68 -19.08 -2.99 12.63
C GLU A 68 -17.78 -3.81 12.62
N ARG A 69 -16.79 -3.44 11.79
CA ARG A 69 -15.54 -4.19 11.67
C ARG A 69 -14.52 -3.83 12.75
N TRP A 70 -14.38 -2.54 13.07
CA TRP A 70 -13.31 -2.01 13.90
C TRP A 70 -13.77 -1.51 15.27
N GLY A 71 -15.08 -1.45 15.52
CA GLY A 71 -15.66 -0.95 16.76
C GLY A 71 -15.84 0.58 16.75
N LYS A 72 -15.94 1.18 17.93
CA LYS A 72 -16.02 2.65 18.07
C LYS A 72 -14.68 3.30 17.71
N PRO A 73 -14.68 4.52 17.15
CA PRO A 73 -13.45 5.27 16.93
C PRO A 73 -12.78 5.63 18.27
N ASP A 74 -11.47 5.84 18.23
CA ASP A 74 -10.70 6.35 19.37
C ASP A 74 -10.92 7.85 19.58
N GLU A 75 -11.09 8.60 18.49
CA GLU A 75 -11.41 10.02 18.50
C GLU A 75 -12.47 10.32 17.42
N GLN A 76 -13.35 11.28 17.71
CA GLN A 76 -14.33 11.80 16.76
C GLN A 76 -14.27 13.32 16.81
N VAL A 77 -14.14 13.95 15.63
CA VAL A 77 -14.09 15.40 15.48
C VAL A 77 -15.27 15.84 14.64
N ASP A 78 -16.03 16.80 15.15
CA ASP A 78 -17.18 17.39 14.47
C ASP A 78 -16.75 18.73 13.84
N HIS A 79 -17.01 18.88 12.54
CA HIS A 79 -16.76 20.08 11.75
C HIS A 79 -18.05 20.62 11.11
N GLU A 80 -19.19 20.42 11.78
CA GLU A 80 -20.53 20.83 11.34
C GLU A 80 -21.03 20.01 10.13
N ASP A 81 -20.47 20.25 8.94
CA ASP A 81 -20.91 19.59 7.69
C ASP A 81 -20.29 18.19 7.51
N ILE A 82 -19.19 17.93 8.21
CA ILE A 82 -18.48 16.64 8.16
C ILE A 82 -18.09 16.19 9.56
N GLN A 83 -17.99 14.88 9.72
CA GLN A 83 -17.45 14.24 10.91
C GLN A 83 -16.20 13.43 10.54
N VAL A 84 -15.18 13.49 11.39
CA VAL A 84 -13.94 12.73 11.21
C VAL A 84 -13.84 11.67 12.29
N TYR A 85 -13.83 10.41 11.88
CA TYR A 85 -13.70 9.24 12.76
C TYR A 85 -12.26 8.74 12.70
N ILE A 86 -11.55 8.73 13.83
CA ILE A 86 -10.13 8.39 13.90
C ILE A 86 -9.95 7.10 14.69
N TYR A 87 -9.22 6.16 14.08
CA TYR A 87 -8.86 4.87 14.67
C TYR A 87 -7.35 4.77 14.83
N LYS A 88 -6.87 4.42 16.02
CA LYS A 88 -5.46 4.23 16.36
C LYS A 88 -5.13 2.74 16.29
N LYS A 89 -4.25 2.35 15.36
CA LYS A 89 -3.94 0.94 15.07
C LYS A 89 -2.45 0.79 14.79
N GLY A 90 -1.75 -0.04 15.58
CA GLY A 90 -0.32 -0.31 15.39
C GLY A 90 0.56 0.95 15.37
N GLY A 91 0.24 1.94 16.20
CA GLY A 91 0.96 3.22 16.25
C GLY A 91 0.61 4.21 15.13
N GLN A 92 -0.20 3.83 14.15
CA GLN A 92 -0.71 4.70 13.08
C GLN A 92 -2.11 5.21 13.43
N LYS A 93 -2.56 6.25 12.70
CA LYS A 93 -3.95 6.69 12.74
C LYS A 93 -4.58 6.52 11.36
N VAL A 94 -5.81 6.02 11.32
CA VAL A 94 -6.64 5.99 10.11
C VAL A 94 -7.83 6.91 10.39
N SER A 95 -7.98 7.96 9.58
CA SER A 95 -9.11 8.87 9.66
C SER A 95 -10.08 8.63 8.51
N PHE A 96 -11.38 8.60 8.81
CA PHE A 96 -12.47 8.54 7.83
C PHE A 96 -13.25 9.85 7.89
N THR A 97 -13.34 10.56 6.76
CA THR A 97 -14.15 11.77 6.64
C THR A 97 -15.54 11.38 6.17
N VAL A 98 -16.55 11.71 6.96
CA VAL A 98 -17.95 11.28 6.82
C VAL A 98 -18.83 12.51 6.64
N ASP A 99 -19.73 12.50 5.66
CA ASP A 99 -20.73 13.56 5.48
C ASP A 99 -22.00 13.35 6.33
N GLU A 100 -22.92 14.31 6.25
CA GLU A 100 -24.23 14.28 6.92
C GLU A 100 -25.08 13.05 6.61
N THR A 101 -24.83 12.35 5.49
CA THR A 101 -25.57 11.13 5.11
C THR A 101 -24.99 9.88 5.77
N ASN A 102 -23.99 10.02 6.64
CA ASN A 102 -23.22 8.93 7.23
C ASN A 102 -22.40 8.13 6.19
N THR A 103 -22.02 8.79 5.10
CA THR A 103 -21.19 8.21 4.04
C THR A 103 -19.74 8.65 4.21
N VAL A 104 -18.83 7.69 4.28
CA VAL A 104 -17.39 7.95 4.19
C VAL A 104 -17.09 8.43 2.78
N ASN A 105 -16.49 9.60 2.64
CA ASN A 105 -16.06 10.15 1.36
C ASN A 105 -14.66 9.71 0.95
N TYR A 106 -13.74 9.69 1.92
CA TYR A 106 -12.38 9.20 1.76
C TYR A 106 -11.77 8.86 3.13
N TYR A 107 -10.65 8.15 3.11
CA TYR A 107 -9.84 7.92 4.29
C TYR A 107 -8.39 8.34 4.08
N GLN A 108 -7.72 8.66 5.18
CA GLN A 108 -6.30 9.01 5.20
C GLN A 108 -5.58 8.23 6.29
N ILE A 109 -4.30 7.95 6.07
CA ILE A 109 -3.44 7.27 7.02
C ILE A 109 -2.35 8.22 7.47
N ILE A 110 -2.26 8.47 8.78
CA ILE A 110 -1.13 9.14 9.41
C ILE A 110 -0.10 8.07 9.76
N MET A 111 1.06 8.14 9.12
CA MET A 111 2.17 7.21 9.29
C MET A 111 3.31 7.86 10.07
N ASN A 112 3.92 7.10 10.98
CA ASN A 112 5.10 7.50 11.75
C ASN A 112 6.37 7.28 10.93
N MET A 113 6.50 8.04 9.86
CA MET A 113 7.66 8.04 8.99
C MET A 113 7.77 9.37 8.25
N SER A 114 8.99 9.75 7.91
CA SER A 114 9.24 11.01 7.22
C SER A 114 8.89 10.94 5.72
N LEU A 115 8.68 12.11 5.10
CA LEU A 115 8.49 12.20 3.65
C LEU A 115 9.70 11.65 2.87
N GLU A 116 10.91 11.79 3.42
CA GLU A 116 12.16 11.27 2.86
C GLU A 116 12.15 9.74 2.83
N GLU A 117 11.77 9.11 3.94
CA GLU A 117 11.68 7.64 4.06
C GLU A 117 10.62 7.07 3.12
N VAL A 118 9.50 7.77 2.94
CA VAL A 118 8.49 7.38 1.94
C VAL A 118 9.10 7.45 0.53
N ASN A 119 9.81 8.54 0.22
CA ASN A 119 10.45 8.70 -1.08
C ASN A 119 11.56 7.67 -1.34
N GLN A 120 12.29 7.23 -0.32
CA GLN A 120 13.27 6.15 -0.47
C GLN A 120 12.60 4.81 -0.79
N LYS A 121 11.44 4.52 -0.19
CA LYS A 121 10.68 3.28 -0.43
C LYS A 121 9.95 3.27 -1.78
N LEU A 122 9.41 4.41 -2.20
CA LEU A 122 8.58 4.53 -3.39
C LEU A 122 9.32 5.13 -4.59
N GLY A 123 10.13 6.16 -4.37
CA GLY A 123 10.68 7.04 -5.40
C GLY A 123 11.83 6.49 -6.22
N SER A 124 12.48 5.41 -5.78
CA SER A 124 13.36 4.65 -6.68
C SER A 124 12.61 4.05 -7.89
N ARG A 125 11.28 3.97 -7.81
CA ARG A 125 10.41 3.39 -8.86
C ARG A 125 9.80 4.42 -9.79
N TYR A 126 9.90 5.72 -9.50
CA TYR A 126 9.18 6.77 -10.22
C TYR A 126 10.02 8.05 -10.38
N ASP A 127 9.97 8.68 -11.56
CA ASP A 127 10.54 10.01 -11.78
C ASP A 127 9.60 11.07 -11.17
N ILE A 128 9.74 11.29 -9.86
CA ILE A 128 8.81 12.12 -9.10
C ILE A 128 9.15 13.58 -9.29
N LYS A 129 8.18 14.33 -9.84
CA LYS A 129 8.17 15.78 -9.75
C LYS A 129 7.54 16.17 -8.42
N PRO A 130 8.28 16.78 -7.47
CA PRO A 130 7.68 17.30 -6.25
C PRO A 130 6.55 18.26 -6.64
N THR A 131 5.33 18.02 -6.17
CA THR A 131 4.24 18.99 -6.38
C THR A 131 4.50 20.23 -5.54
N THR A 132 5.09 20.05 -4.36
CA THR A 132 5.68 21.09 -3.50
C THR A 132 6.81 20.47 -2.65
N HIS A 133 7.56 21.26 -1.90
CA HIS A 133 8.51 20.74 -0.88
C HIS A 133 7.84 19.94 0.25
N ARG A 134 6.50 19.92 0.33
CA ARG A 134 5.74 19.27 1.42
C ARG A 134 4.88 18.11 0.95
N THR A 135 4.69 17.92 -0.36
CA THR A 135 3.79 16.91 -0.92
C THR A 135 4.46 16.20 -2.09
N LEU A 136 4.45 14.87 -2.03
CA LEU A 136 4.84 13.99 -3.12
C LEU A 136 3.59 13.31 -3.69
N THR A 137 3.53 13.20 -5.00
CA THR A 137 2.46 12.53 -5.73
C THR A 137 3.09 11.44 -6.58
N TYR A 138 2.62 10.21 -6.42
CA TYR A 138 3.13 9.03 -7.13
C TYR A 138 2.05 8.47 -8.04
N PRO A 139 2.32 8.26 -9.33
CA PRO A 139 1.38 7.58 -10.22
C PRO A 139 1.30 6.09 -9.83
N MET A 140 0.08 5.60 -9.62
CA MET A 140 -0.23 4.21 -9.27
C MET A 140 -1.25 3.65 -10.26
N GLY A 141 -0.85 3.54 -11.52
CA GLY A 141 -1.74 3.19 -12.62
C GLY A 141 -2.77 4.29 -12.87
N ARG A 142 -4.06 4.00 -12.69
CA ARG A 142 -5.13 5.00 -12.77
C ARG A 142 -5.26 5.85 -11.49
N TYR A 143 -4.68 5.39 -10.39
CA TYR A 143 -4.76 6.05 -9.09
C TYR A 143 -3.53 6.94 -8.85
N GLU A 144 -3.65 7.85 -7.89
CA GLU A 144 -2.54 8.67 -7.41
C GLU A 144 -2.35 8.43 -5.91
N LEU A 145 -1.16 8.04 -5.49
CA LEU A 145 -0.81 8.08 -4.07
C LEU A 145 -0.28 9.47 -3.74
N ARG A 146 -0.94 10.17 -2.81
CA ARG A 146 -0.50 11.48 -2.34
C ARG A 146 0.00 11.37 -0.91
N VAL A 147 1.19 11.92 -0.69
CA VAL A 147 1.87 11.86 0.60
C VAL A 147 2.29 13.27 0.99
N ARG A 148 1.80 13.75 2.11
CA ARG A 148 2.04 15.10 2.62
C ARG A 148 2.73 15.05 3.96
N ARG A 149 3.82 15.81 4.11
CA ARG A 149 4.49 16.04 5.39
C ARG A 149 3.55 16.76 6.37
N ILE A 150 3.50 16.28 7.59
CA ILE A 150 2.92 16.97 8.75
C ILE A 150 3.99 17.12 9.85
N PRO A 151 3.73 17.83 10.97
CA PRO A 151 4.68 17.91 12.09
C PRO A 151 5.10 16.53 12.62
N ASP A 152 6.10 16.53 13.50
CA ASP A 152 6.57 15.34 14.24
C ASP A 152 7.12 14.20 13.37
N ASP A 153 7.72 14.53 12.23
CA ASP A 153 8.26 13.58 11.25
C ASP A 153 7.24 12.50 10.82
N GLN A 154 5.98 12.91 10.73
CA GLN A 154 4.89 12.11 10.23
C GLN A 154 4.47 12.54 8.81
N VAL A 155 3.79 11.63 8.14
CA VAL A 155 3.12 11.91 6.86
C VAL A 155 1.66 11.55 6.92
N ILE A 156 0.85 12.30 6.18
CA ILE A 156 -0.48 11.87 5.76
C ILE A 156 -0.36 11.24 4.39
N MET A 157 -0.87 10.03 4.26
CA MET A 157 -0.97 9.28 3.02
C MET A 157 -2.43 9.03 2.67
N TYR A 158 -2.80 9.24 1.41
CA TYR A 158 -4.09 8.82 0.89
C TYR A 158 -3.96 8.43 -0.58
N LEU A 159 -4.74 7.42 -0.97
CA LEU A 159 -4.87 7.00 -2.35
C LEU A 159 -6.05 7.75 -2.96
N ASN A 160 -5.88 8.28 -4.16
CA ASN A 160 -6.88 9.08 -4.85
C ASN A 160 -7.22 8.43 -6.19
N ASP A 161 -8.50 8.43 -6.57
CA ASP A 161 -8.94 8.08 -7.93
C ASP A 161 -9.34 9.38 -8.63
N PRO A 162 -8.51 9.97 -9.50
CA PRO A 162 -8.79 11.28 -10.09
C PRO A 162 -9.98 11.30 -11.08
N ILE A 163 -10.57 10.14 -11.39
CA ILE A 163 -11.65 9.99 -12.37
C ILE A 163 -13.03 9.90 -11.69
N ASN A 164 -13.08 9.67 -10.37
CA ASN A 164 -14.30 9.52 -9.58
C ASN A 164 -14.35 10.58 -8.47
#